data_AF-A0A372QFF1-F1
#
_entry.id   AF-A0A372QFF1-F1
#
_cell.length_a   1.000
_cell.length_b   1.000
_cell.length_c   1.000
_cell.angle_alpha   90.00
_cell.angle_beta   90.00
_cell.angle_gamma   90.00
#
_symmetry.space_group_name_H-M   'P 1'
#
loop_
_entity.id
_entity.type
_entity.pdbx_description
1 polymer ?
#
loop_
_entity_poly.entity_id
_entity_poly.type
_entity_poly.pdbx_seq_one_letter_code
_entity_poly.pdbx_strand_id
1 'polypeptide(L)'
;MSKKIDKHLLLNEIQKQRLTSLIENDHMVEMYWGSGQQNEAIAFLNQHSLLLEQIKSGLTKWKTRHSKKYLKIMNKVLYQCTTGSYMSSHKDTKNTGKNQQQYKFTECLAFIEIITDKETGYIVRVMGYLEHLEACKRAIRIALPI
;
A
#
# COMPACT_ATOMS: atom_id res chain seq x y z
N MET A 1 -19.41 -4.42 8.34
CA MET A 1 -18.92 -3.25 7.57
C MET A 1 -18.64 -3.73 6.15
N SER A 2 -19.24 -3.12 5.12
CA SER A 2 -18.87 -3.45 3.72
C SER A 2 -17.42 -3.02 3.50
N LYS A 3 -16.52 -3.98 3.22
CA LYS A 3 -15.10 -3.74 2.90
C LYS A 3 -15.02 -3.05 1.53
N LYS A 4 -15.40 -1.78 1.43
CA LYS A 4 -15.31 -1.03 0.16
C LYS A 4 -13.86 -0.71 -0.17
N ILE A 5 -13.51 -0.81 -1.46
CA ILE A 5 -12.20 -0.37 -1.99
C ILE A 5 -12.02 1.12 -1.69
N ASP A 6 -10.89 1.50 -1.09
CA ASP A 6 -10.59 2.91 -0.81
C ASP A 6 -10.32 3.65 -2.13
N LYS A 7 -11.03 4.77 -2.33
CA LYS A 7 -10.98 5.58 -3.56
C LYS A 7 -9.60 6.15 -3.90
N HIS A 8 -8.68 6.18 -2.94
CA HIS A 8 -7.32 6.70 -3.15
C HIS A 8 -6.36 5.64 -3.71
N LEU A 9 -6.81 4.38 -3.87
CA LEU A 9 -6.06 3.38 -4.62
C LEU A 9 -6.07 3.73 -6.11
N LEU A 10 -4.89 3.69 -6.72
CA LEU A 10 -4.73 3.93 -8.15
C LEU A 10 -4.91 2.61 -8.90
N LEU A 11 -6.14 2.35 -9.34
CA LEU A 11 -6.56 1.10 -9.99
C LEU A 11 -7.28 1.41 -11.31
N ASN A 12 -6.99 0.64 -12.35
CA ASN A 12 -7.84 0.59 -13.55
C ASN A 12 -9.11 -0.25 -13.30
N GLU A 13 -10.05 -0.26 -14.25
CA GLU A 13 -11.32 -0.97 -14.10
C GLU A 13 -11.15 -2.49 -13.90
N ILE A 14 -10.20 -3.12 -14.60
CA ILE A 14 -9.90 -4.54 -14.46
C ILE A 14 -9.41 -4.85 -13.04
N GLN A 15 -8.49 -4.02 -12.52
CA GLN A 15 -7.97 -4.15 -11.16
C GLN A 15 -9.06 -3.94 -10.10
N LYS A 16 -9.98 -2.99 -10.30
CA LYS A 16 -11.12 -2.78 -9.40
C LYS A 16 -12.01 -4.03 -9.35
N GLN A 17 -12.37 -4.60 -10.51
CA GLN A 17 -13.19 -5.82 -10.57
C GLN A 17 -12.52 -7.00 -9.86
N ARG A 18 -11.23 -7.25 -10.14
CA ARG A 18 -10.46 -8.32 -9.50
C ARG A 18 -10.37 -8.11 -7.98
N LEU A 19 -10.09 -6.88 -7.54
CA LEU A 19 -9.99 -6.58 -6.12
C LEU A 19 -11.32 -6.69 -5.39
N THR A 20 -12.43 -6.28 -6.02
CA THR A 20 -13.78 -6.49 -5.48
C THR A 20 -14.05 -7.97 -5.27
N SER A 21 -13.74 -8.82 -6.25
CA SER A 21 -13.90 -10.27 -6.11
C SER A 21 -13.05 -10.84 -4.97
N LEU A 22 -11.78 -10.41 -4.81
CA LEU A 22 -10.93 -10.84 -3.70
C LEU A 22 -11.50 -10.44 -2.33
N ILE A 23 -12.09 -9.26 -2.24
CA ILE A 23 -12.74 -8.76 -1.03
C ILE A 23 -14.00 -9.58 -0.72
N GLU A 24 -14.83 -9.87 -1.73
CA GLU A 24 -16.07 -10.65 -1.59
C GLU A 24 -15.81 -12.11 -1.15
N ASN A 25 -14.65 -12.66 -1.54
CA ASN A 25 -14.21 -14.00 -1.16
C ASN A 25 -13.34 -14.01 0.12
N ASP A 26 -13.28 -12.90 0.87
CA ASP A 26 -12.57 -12.76 2.16
C ASP A 26 -11.05 -13.05 2.13
N HIS A 27 -10.36 -12.76 1.02
CA HIS A 27 -8.90 -12.89 0.89
C HIS A 27 -8.12 -11.74 1.59
N MET A 28 -8.81 -10.91 2.36
CA MET A 28 -8.24 -9.72 2.99
C MET A 28 -7.66 -10.06 4.35
N VAL A 29 -6.42 -9.64 4.59
CA VAL A 29 -5.84 -9.65 5.93
C VAL A 29 -6.46 -8.52 6.74
N GLU A 30 -6.88 -8.84 7.96
CA GLU A 30 -7.33 -7.88 8.95
C GLU A 30 -6.84 -8.32 10.33
N MET A 31 -6.06 -7.48 11.00
CA MET A 31 -5.45 -7.80 12.29
C MET A 31 -5.53 -6.60 13.23
N TYR A 32 -5.61 -6.89 14.52
CA TYR A 32 -5.70 -5.93 15.61
C TYR A 32 -4.67 -6.27 16.67
N TRP A 33 -4.04 -5.24 17.24
CA TRP A 33 -3.07 -5.42 18.31
C TRP A 33 -3.31 -4.44 19.44
N GLY A 34 -3.21 -4.94 20.67
CA GLY A 34 -3.15 -4.12 21.88
C GLY A 34 -1.75 -3.62 22.19
N SER A 35 -1.62 -2.81 23.24
CA SER A 35 -0.33 -2.30 23.73
C SER A 35 0.66 -3.41 24.09
N GLY A 36 0.19 -4.55 24.62
CA GLY A 36 1.03 -5.71 24.95
C GLY A 36 1.54 -6.52 23.74
N GLN A 37 1.05 -6.26 22.53
CA GLN A 37 1.34 -7.06 21.33
C GLN A 37 2.12 -6.30 20.27
N GLN A 38 2.73 -5.16 20.62
CA GLN A 38 3.41 -4.32 19.63
C GLN A 38 4.62 -5.02 18.99
N ASN A 39 5.27 -5.97 19.67
CA ASN A 39 6.32 -6.79 19.07
C ASN A 39 5.79 -7.64 17.91
N GLU A 40 4.58 -8.20 18.04
CA GLU A 40 3.92 -8.97 16.98
C GLU A 40 3.54 -8.06 15.80
N ALA A 41 2.98 -6.88 16.10
CA ALA A 41 2.64 -5.89 15.08
C ALA A 41 3.87 -5.43 14.29
N ILE A 42 4.98 -5.14 14.99
CA ILE A 42 6.26 -4.75 14.38
C ILE A 42 6.82 -5.90 13.53
N ALA A 43 6.81 -7.14 14.04
CA ALA A 43 7.28 -8.30 13.30
C ALA A 43 6.48 -8.51 12.01
N PHE A 44 5.15 -8.35 12.08
CA PHE A 44 4.27 -8.40 10.92
C PHE A 44 4.63 -7.33 9.88
N LEU A 45 4.76 -6.06 10.30
CA LEU A 45 5.14 -4.99 9.37
C LEU A 45 6.53 -5.22 8.77
N ASN A 46 7.48 -5.71 9.56
CA ASN A 46 8.83 -6.02 9.09
C ASN A 46 8.82 -7.10 7.99
N GLN A 47 8.08 -8.19 8.20
CA GLN A 47 7.93 -9.28 7.22
C GLN A 47 7.43 -8.77 5.86
N HIS A 48 6.57 -7.75 5.88
CA HIS A 48 5.99 -7.15 4.67
C HIS A 48 6.72 -5.90 4.18
N SER A 49 7.89 -5.56 4.75
CA SER A 49 8.66 -4.35 4.42
C SER A 49 7.86 -3.04 4.57
N LEU A 50 7.00 -2.98 5.59
CA LEU A 50 6.08 -1.87 5.87
C LEU A 50 6.50 -1.01 7.06
N LEU A 51 7.65 -1.27 7.67
CA LEU A 51 8.18 -0.38 8.70
C LEU A 51 8.52 0.99 8.11
N LEU A 52 8.36 2.03 8.91
CA LEU A 52 8.45 3.41 8.43
C LEU A 52 9.83 3.72 7.85
N GLU A 53 10.90 3.24 8.49
CA GLU A 53 12.28 3.36 8.04
C GLU A 53 12.52 2.62 6.71
N GLN A 54 11.91 1.45 6.52
CA GLN A 54 12.01 0.70 5.27
C GLN A 54 11.32 1.47 4.14
N ILE A 55 10.12 2.00 4.38
CA ILE A 55 9.40 2.82 3.40
C ILE A 55 10.18 4.11 3.09
N LYS A 56 10.71 4.79 4.12
CA LYS A 56 11.50 6.03 3.97
C LYS A 56 12.84 5.83 3.26
N SER A 57 13.46 4.65 3.37
CA SER A 57 14.65 4.31 2.58
C SER A 57 14.40 4.40 1.08
N GLY A 58 13.12 4.35 0.70
CA GLY A 58 12.70 4.38 -0.68
C GLY A 58 13.17 3.14 -1.44
N LEU A 59 13.57 2.06 -0.77
CA LEU A 59 13.97 0.76 -1.36
C LEU A 59 12.77 -0.18 -1.56
N THR A 60 11.68 0.03 -0.83
CA THR A 60 10.49 -0.82 -0.92
C THR A 60 9.64 -0.48 -2.16
N LYS A 61 8.70 -1.37 -2.48
CA LYS A 61 7.69 -1.16 -3.52
C LYS A 61 6.42 -0.49 -2.97
N TRP A 62 6.40 -0.13 -1.69
CA TRP A 62 5.27 0.52 -1.06
C TRP A 62 5.35 2.03 -1.27
N LYS A 63 4.22 2.66 -1.60
CA LYS A 63 4.10 4.11 -1.65
C LYS A 63 2.83 4.54 -0.92
N THR A 64 2.95 5.59 -0.10
CA THR A 64 1.81 6.23 0.53
C THR A 64 0.86 6.76 -0.54
N ARG A 65 -0.43 6.42 -0.43
CA ARG A 65 -1.50 6.91 -1.30
C ARG A 65 -2.32 7.98 -0.60
N HIS A 66 -2.58 7.77 0.67
CA HIS A 66 -3.39 8.69 1.46
C HIS A 66 -3.00 8.54 2.92
N SER A 67 -2.96 9.66 3.63
CA SER A 67 -2.72 9.71 5.06
C SER A 67 -3.69 10.71 5.65
N LYS A 68 -4.45 10.31 6.67
CA LYS A 68 -5.38 11.21 7.34
C LYS A 68 -5.47 10.91 8.82
N LYS A 69 -5.82 11.94 9.58
CA LYS A 69 -6.33 11.76 10.94
C LYS A 69 -7.58 10.86 10.87
N TYR A 70 -7.60 9.84 11.71
CA TYR A 70 -8.70 8.89 11.83
C TYR A 70 -9.11 8.85 13.29
N LEU A 71 -10.38 9.14 13.59
CA LEU A 71 -10.78 9.49 14.96
C LEU A 71 -9.89 10.62 15.53
N LYS A 72 -10.12 11.07 16.78
CA LYS A 72 -9.33 12.19 17.34
C LYS A 72 -7.85 11.81 17.49
N ILE A 73 -7.59 10.63 18.03
CA ILE A 73 -6.26 10.19 18.48
C ILE A 73 -5.53 9.26 17.51
N MET A 74 -6.13 8.81 16.41
CA MET A 74 -5.47 7.85 15.50
C MET A 74 -5.07 8.50 14.17
N ASN A 75 -4.11 7.88 13.50
CA ASN A 75 -3.71 8.17 12.15
C ASN A 75 -3.99 6.94 11.28
N LYS A 76 -4.52 7.15 10.08
CA LYS A 76 -4.78 6.10 9.10
C LYS A 76 -3.93 6.38 7.87
N VAL A 77 -3.08 5.44 7.49
CA VAL A 77 -2.23 5.54 6.31
C VAL A 77 -2.54 4.39 5.37
N LEU A 78 -2.76 4.73 4.10
CA LEU A 78 -2.98 3.78 3.01
C LEU A 78 -1.70 3.67 2.19
N TYR A 79 -1.18 2.46 2.07
CA TYR A 79 -0.07 2.09 1.22
C TYR A 79 -0.54 1.23 0.06
N GLN A 80 0.08 1.40 -1.10
CA GLN A 80 -0.15 0.58 -2.28
C GLN A 80 1.18 0.23 -2.94
N CYS A 81 1.25 -0.97 -3.50
CA CYS A 81 2.39 -1.37 -4.31
C CYS A 81 2.51 -0.49 -5.59
N THR A 82 3.70 0.03 -5.83
CA THR A 82 3.99 0.95 -6.95
C THR A 82 3.89 0.27 -8.31
N THR A 83 4.26 -1.01 -8.42
CA THR A 83 4.15 -1.81 -9.64
C THR A 83 2.70 -2.06 -10.05
N GLY A 84 1.77 -1.92 -9.10
CA GLY A 84 0.33 -2.11 -9.29
C GLY A 84 -0.45 -0.81 -9.44
N SER A 85 0.23 0.34 -9.29
CA SER A 85 -0.43 1.64 -9.32
C SER A 85 -0.65 2.08 -10.76
N TYR A 86 -1.91 2.09 -11.19
CA TYR A 86 -2.28 2.55 -12.51
C TYR A 86 -2.34 4.08 -12.54
N MET A 87 -1.28 4.70 -13.05
CA MET A 87 -1.26 6.13 -13.33
C MET A 87 -1.59 6.33 -14.81
N SER A 88 -2.78 6.81 -15.13
CA SER A 88 -3.00 7.40 -16.44
C SER A 88 -2.06 8.59 -16.55
N SER A 89 -1.01 8.50 -17.38
CA SER A 89 -0.09 9.62 -17.61
C SER A 89 -0.92 10.87 -17.89
N HIS A 90 -0.79 11.91 -17.05
CA HIS A 90 -1.34 13.21 -17.38
C HIS A 90 -0.76 13.61 -18.74
N LYS A 91 -1.59 14.05 -19.69
CA LYS A 91 -1.12 14.44 -21.03
C LYS A 91 0.01 15.49 -20.93
N ASP A 92 -0.01 16.31 -19.89
CA ASP A 92 0.96 17.38 -19.62
C ASP A 92 2.31 16.91 -19.04
N THR A 93 2.43 15.64 -18.61
CA THR A 93 3.68 15.09 -18.06
C THR A 93 4.30 13.98 -18.92
N LYS A 94 3.64 13.63 -20.04
CA LYS A 94 4.20 12.77 -21.09
C LYS A 94 5.49 13.42 -21.60
N ASN A 95 6.62 12.73 -21.49
CA ASN A 95 7.97 13.19 -21.87
C ASN A 95 8.66 14.23 -20.99
N THR A 96 8.08 14.61 -19.86
CA THR A 96 8.89 15.22 -18.79
C THR A 96 9.49 14.09 -17.95
N GLY A 97 10.74 14.18 -17.50
CA GLY A 97 11.35 13.23 -16.54
C GLY A 97 10.58 13.06 -15.20
N LYS A 98 9.39 13.66 -15.08
CA LYS A 98 8.44 13.55 -13.96
C LYS A 98 7.50 12.36 -14.06
N ASN A 99 7.59 11.49 -15.08
CA ASN A 99 6.93 10.18 -14.98
C ASN A 99 7.70 9.31 -13.97
N GLN A 100 7.43 9.51 -12.67
CA GLN A 100 8.12 8.92 -11.52
C GLN A 100 7.84 7.41 -11.35
N GLN A 101 7.50 6.69 -12.42
CA GLN A 101 7.17 5.28 -12.34
C GLN A 101 8.47 4.47 -12.22
N GLN A 102 8.88 4.21 -10.98
CA GLN A 102 10.13 3.52 -10.64
C GLN A 102 10.17 2.06 -11.08
N TYR A 103 9.03 1.46 -11.45
CA TYR A 103 8.93 0.07 -11.83
C TYR A 103 7.96 -0.10 -13.00
N LYS A 104 8.18 -1.15 -13.80
CA LYS A 104 7.21 -1.56 -14.81
C LYS A 104 5.88 -1.91 -14.15
N PHE A 105 4.79 -1.52 -14.79
CA PHE A 105 3.44 -1.88 -14.34
C PHE A 105 3.21 -3.40 -14.49
N THR A 106 2.68 -4.03 -13.43
CA THR A 106 2.46 -5.48 -13.32
C THR A 106 1.04 -5.83 -12.87
N GLU A 107 0.16 -4.84 -12.73
CA GLU A 107 -1.21 -5.03 -12.23
C GLU A 107 -1.31 -5.56 -10.78
N CYS A 108 -0.23 -5.50 -9.98
CA CYS A 108 -0.25 -5.96 -8.60
C CYS A 108 -1.38 -5.28 -7.79
N LEU A 109 -2.12 -6.07 -7.01
CA LEU A 109 -3.23 -5.57 -6.20
C LEU A 109 -2.85 -5.30 -4.75
N ALA A 110 -1.58 -5.50 -4.38
CA ALA A 110 -1.15 -5.41 -3.00
C ALA A 110 -1.33 -3.98 -2.45
N PHE A 111 -2.09 -3.87 -1.37
CA PHE A 111 -2.37 -2.64 -0.64
C PHE A 111 -2.61 -2.93 0.84
N ILE A 112 -2.36 -1.94 1.69
CA ILE A 112 -2.63 -2.06 3.12
C ILE A 112 -2.95 -0.71 3.73
N GLU A 113 -3.95 -0.72 4.59
CA GLU A 113 -4.27 0.34 5.52
C GLU A 113 -3.66 0.02 6.87
N ILE A 114 -2.95 0.98 7.45
CA ILE A 114 -2.36 0.88 8.79
C ILE A 114 -2.97 1.99 9.64
N ILE A 115 -3.51 1.63 10.79
CA ILE A 115 -4.01 2.57 11.80
C ILE A 115 -3.06 2.55 12.99
N THR A 116 -2.54 3.72 13.34
CA THR A 116 -1.69 3.92 14.51
C THR A 116 -2.30 4.91 15.48
N ASP A 117 -2.09 4.70 16.76
CA ASP A 117 -2.33 5.72 17.77
C ASP A 117 -1.29 6.84 17.66
N LYS A 118 -1.71 8.10 17.71
CA LYS A 118 -0.80 9.25 17.51
C LYS A 118 0.06 9.57 18.71
N GLU A 119 -0.43 9.27 19.92
CA GLU A 119 0.24 9.66 21.16
C GLU A 119 1.34 8.64 21.49
N THR A 120 1.00 7.36 21.36
CA THR A 120 1.89 6.23 21.68
C THR A 120 2.68 5.72 20.47
N GLY A 121 2.19 5.98 19.25
CA GLY A 121 2.74 5.39 18.03
C GLY A 121 2.35 3.92 17.81
N TYR A 122 1.53 3.35 18.70
CA TYR A 122 1.16 1.93 18.63
C TYR A 122 0.37 1.61 17.36
N ILE A 123 0.69 0.47 16.76
CA ILE A 123 -0.02 -0.11 15.64
C ILE A 123 -1.27 -0.78 16.22
N VAL A 124 -2.42 -0.23 15.88
CA VAL A 124 -3.72 -0.67 16.44
C VAL A 124 -4.38 -1.69 15.50
N ARG A 125 -4.31 -1.43 14.21
CA ARG A 125 -4.98 -2.24 13.19
C ARG A 125 -4.28 -2.17 11.86
N VAL A 126 -4.30 -3.28 11.14
CA VAL A 126 -4.03 -3.30 9.70
C VAL A 126 -5.16 -3.99 8.95
N MET A 127 -5.40 -3.55 7.71
CA MET A 127 -6.32 -4.22 6.80
C MET A 127 -5.83 -4.07 5.36
N GLY A 128 -5.75 -5.16 4.60
CA GLY A 128 -5.19 -5.10 3.25
C GLY A 128 -5.16 -6.43 2.51
N TYR A 129 -4.79 -6.35 1.24
CA TYR A 129 -4.42 -7.51 0.43
C TYR A 129 -2.90 -7.46 0.26
N LEU A 130 -2.18 -8.48 0.75
CA LEU A 130 -0.72 -8.44 0.84
C LEU A 130 -0.02 -9.36 -0.17
N GLU A 131 -0.78 -10.07 -0.99
CA GLU A 131 -0.20 -10.98 -1.98
C GLU A 131 0.33 -10.21 -3.18
N HIS A 132 1.65 -10.25 -3.35
CA HIS A 132 2.32 -9.71 -4.51
C HIS A 132 2.40 -10.75 -5.63
N LEU A 133 2.10 -10.33 -6.86
CA LEU A 133 2.34 -11.13 -8.05
C LEU A 133 3.83 -11.47 -8.21
N GLU A 134 4.15 -12.63 -8.77
CA GLU A 134 5.54 -13.02 -9.05
C GLU A 134 6.28 -12.04 -9.96
N ALA A 135 5.57 -11.48 -10.95
CA ALA A 135 6.10 -10.39 -11.77
C ALA A 135 6.44 -9.14 -10.95
N CYS A 136 5.63 -8.82 -9.94
CA CYS A 136 5.91 -7.73 -9.01
C CYS A 136 7.13 -8.04 -8.15
N LYS A 137 7.26 -9.25 -7.60
CA LYS A 137 8.43 -9.65 -6.78
C LYS A 137 9.73 -9.51 -7.57
N ARG A 138 9.73 -9.97 -8.83
CA ARG A 138 10.87 -9.89 -9.76
C ARG A 138 11.09 -8.50 -10.40
N ALA A 139 10.17 -7.56 -10.23
CA ALA A 139 10.29 -6.24 -10.85
C ALA A 139 11.54 -5.50 -10.33
N ILE A 140 12.39 -5.10 -11.27
CA ILE A 140 13.59 -4.29 -11.04
C ILE A 140 13.22 -2.82 -11.25
N ARG A 141 13.92 -1.92 -10.55
CA ARG A 141 13.75 -0.49 -10.75
C ARG A 141 14.13 -0.11 -12.17
N ILE A 142 13.27 0.66 -12.81
CA ILE A 142 13.62 1.39 -14.03
C ILE A 142 14.46 2.57 -13.55
N ALA A 143 15.73 2.60 -13.94
CA ALA A 143 16.56 3.79 -13.72
C ALA A 143 15.88 4.99 -14.38
N LEU A 144 15.68 6.08 -13.63
CA LEU A 144 15.26 7.33 -14.26
C LEU A 144 16.40 7.76 -15.20
N PRO A 145 16.12 8.17 -16.45
CA PRO A 145 17.15 8.79 -17.27
C PRO A 145 17.69 10.01 -16.50
N ILE A 146 19.01 10.08 -16.38
CA ILE A 146 19.76 11.21 -15.80
C ILE A 146 19.57 12.42 -16.70
#